data_AF-A0A9Q0BUL1-F1
#
_entry.id   AF-A0A9Q0BUL1-F1
#
_cell.length_a   1.000
_cell.length_b   1.000
_cell.length_c   1.000
_cell.angle_alpha   90.00
_cell.angle_beta   90.00
_cell.angle_gamma   90.00
#
_symmetry.space_group_name_H-M   'P 1'
#
loop_
_entity.id
_entity.type
_entity.pdbx_description
1 polymer ?
#
loop_
_entity_poly.entity_id
_entity_poly.type
_entity_poly.pdbx_seq_one_letter_code
_entity_poly.pdbx_strand_id
1 'polypeptide(L)' 'MENRTISHYLTFALKKLDPPTDWEDILEFVLTTLNSTWRPKYYTKELEVGLRFGIIREMKSKYYLYEYAK' A
#
# COMPACT_ATOMS: atom_id res chain seq x y z
N MET A 1 20.37 9.72 0.41
CA MET A 1 19.24 8.85 0.83
C MET A 1 18.05 9.24 -0.01
N GLU A 2 17.49 8.34 -0.82
CA GLU A 2 16.20 8.61 -1.45
C GLU A 2 15.17 8.81 -0.34
N ASN A 3 14.45 9.94 -0.35
CA ASN A 3 13.32 10.15 0.55
C ASN A 3 12.19 9.21 0.12
N ARG A 4 12.24 7.96 0.57
CA ARG A 4 11.19 6.97 0.31
C ARG A 4 9.95 7.38 1.11
N THR A 5 8.91 7.81 0.41
CA THR A 5 7.62 8.20 1.01
C THR A 5 6.81 6.98 1.42
N ILE A 6 5.82 7.16 2.29
CA ILE A 6 4.90 6.07 2.66
C ILE A 6 4.23 5.46 1.42
N SER A 7 3.87 6.28 0.43
CA SER A 7 3.31 5.83 -0.84
C SER A 7 4.26 4.89 -1.60
N HIS A 8 5.58 5.14 -1.57
CA HIS A 8 6.57 4.23 -2.15
C HIS A 8 6.53 2.85 -1.48
N TYR A 9 6.45 2.81 -0.15
CA TYR A 9 6.37 1.54 0.58
C TYR A 9 5.05 0.80 0.34
N LEU A 10 3.92 1.51 0.24
CA LEU A 10 2.63 0.93 -0.12
C LEU A 10 2.67 0.28 -1.52
N THR A 11 3.20 0.99 -2.52
CA THR A 11 3.38 0.43 -3.86
C THR A 11 4.35 -0.75 -3.84
N PHE A 12 5.43 -0.68 -3.07
CA PHE A 12 6.40 -1.76 -2.96
C PHE A 12 5.79 -3.02 -2.32
N ALA A 13 4.98 -2.86 -1.26
CA ALA A 13 4.25 -3.95 -0.64
C ALA A 13 3.30 -4.63 -1.64
N LEU A 14 2.51 -3.85 -2.37
CA LEU A 14 1.59 -4.37 -3.40
C LEU A 14 2.29 -5.03 -4.60
N LYS A 15 3.57 -4.77 -4.84
CA LYS A 15 4.39 -5.47 -5.85
C LYS A 15 5.00 -6.77 -5.35
N LYS A 16 5.09 -6.93 -4.02
CA LYS A 16 5.74 -8.07 -3.37
C LYS A 16 4.73 -9.10 -2.86
N LEU A 17 3.57 -8.63 -2.43
CA LEU A 17 2.45 -9.46 -2.01
C LEU A 17 1.65 -9.90 -3.23
N ASP A 18 1.05 -11.08 -3.16
CA ASP A 18 0.21 -11.61 -4.23
C ASP A 18 -1.11 -10.83 -4.29
N PRO A 19 -1.43 -10.17 -5.43
CA PRO A 19 -2.67 -9.43 -5.58
C PRO A 19 -3.88 -10.35 -5.85
N PRO A 20 -5.09 -10.00 -5.41
CA PRO A 20 -5.40 -8.84 -4.57
C PRO A 20 -5.14 -9.15 -3.08
N THR A 21 -4.55 -8.18 -2.38
CA THR A 21 -4.02 -8.35 -1.00
C THR A 21 -4.87 -7.60 0.02
N ASP A 22 -5.02 -8.13 1.22
CA ASP A 22 -5.74 -7.46 2.31
C ASP A 22 -4.94 -6.26 2.84
N TRP A 23 -5.66 -5.24 3.33
CA TRP A 23 -5.03 -4.02 3.84
C TRP A 23 -4.11 -4.29 5.04
N GLU A 24 -4.49 -5.25 5.87
CA GLU A 24 -3.74 -5.64 7.08
C GLU A 24 -2.38 -6.21 6.71
N ASP A 25 -2.31 -7.09 5.71
CA ASP A 25 -1.05 -7.67 5.22
C ASP A 25 -0.14 -6.59 4.60
N ILE A 26 -0.74 -5.66 3.84
CA ILE A 26 -0.01 -4.52 3.24
C ILE A 26 0.59 -3.65 4.35
N LEU A 27 -0.20 -3.35 5.40
CA LEU A 27 0.26 -2.58 6.54
C LEU A 27 1.36 -3.28 7.31
N GLU A 28 1.20 -4.56 7.60
CA GLU A 28 2.19 -5.36 8.32
C GLU A 28 3.53 -5.38 7.56
N PHE A 29 3.47 -5.60 6.23
CA PHE A 29 4.65 -5.57 5.38
C PHE A 29 5.35 -4.20 5.44
N VAL A 30 4.59 -3.11 5.32
CA VAL A 30 5.15 -1.75 5.32
C VAL A 30 5.75 -1.39 6.67
N LEU A 31 5.07 -1.70 7.78
CA LEU A 31 5.55 -1.43 9.14
C LEU A 31 6.84 -2.21 9.43
N THR A 32 6.88 -3.48 9.03
CA THR A 32 8.07 -4.33 9.16
C THR A 32 9.23 -3.79 8.34
N THR A 33 8.96 -3.38 7.08
CA THR A 33 9.99 -2.84 6.18
C THR A 33 10.55 -1.50 6.67
N LEU A 34 9.71 -0.66 7.28
CA LEU A 34 10.11 0.62 7.84
C LEU A 34 10.76 0.50 9.22
N ASN A 35 10.76 -0.69 9.85
CA ASN A 35 11.11 -0.90 11.26
C ASN A 35 10.48 0.17 12.17
N SER A 36 9.20 0.45 11.93
CA SER A 36 8.56 1.67 12.41
C SER A 36 7.23 1.36 13.09
N THR A 37 7.01 1.97 14.25
CA THR A 37 5.74 1.92 15.00
C THR A 37 4.79 3.05 14.63
N TRP A 38 4.97 3.66 13.45
CA TRP A 38 4.22 4.84 13.04
C TRP A 38 2.71 4.64 13.03
N ARG A 39 1.99 5.74 13.28
CA ARG A 39 0.54 5.71 13.53
C ARG A 39 -0.23 5.24 12.28
N PRO A 40 -1.11 4.23 12.41
CA PRO A 40 -1.95 3.70 11.32
C PRO A 40 -2.66 4.76 10.47
N LYS A 41 -3.05 5.89 11.10
CA LYS A 41 -3.76 7.01 10.47
C LYS A 41 -3.07 7.60 9.22
N TYR A 42 -1.73 7.57 9.15
CA TYR A 42 -1.02 8.11 7.99
C TYR A 42 -1.07 7.18 6.78
N TYR A 43 -1.09 5.87 7.00
CA TYR A 43 -1.13 4.88 5.93
C TYR A 43 -2.50 4.86 5.24
N THR A 44 -3.58 5.00 6.01
CA THR A 44 -4.95 5.11 5.45
C THR A 44 -5.09 6.31 4.52
N LYS A 45 -4.52 7.46 4.90
CA LYS A 45 -4.56 8.67 4.06
C LYS A 45 -3.81 8.47 2.72
N GLU A 46 -2.67 7.79 2.75
CA GLU A 46 -1.89 7.51 1.54
C GLU A 46 -2.57 6.47 0.65
N LEU A 47 -3.26 5.50 1.24
CA LEU A 47 -4.12 4.57 0.49
C LEU A 47 -5.25 5.31 -0.23
N GLU A 48 -5.97 6.20 0.46
CA GLU A 48 -7.03 7.03 -0.14
C GLU A 48 -6.51 7.87 -1.31
N VAL A 49 -5.30 8.43 -1.18
CA VAL A 49 -4.62 9.15 -2.26
C VAL A 49 -4.35 8.20 -3.44
N GLY A 50 -3.78 7.01 -3.18
CA GLY A 50 -3.51 6.01 -4.21
C GLY A 50 -4.76 5.54 -4.96
N LEU A 51 -5.88 5.37 -4.25
CA LEU A 51 -7.19 5.06 -4.83
C LEU A 51 -7.71 6.22 -5.69
N ARG A 52 -7.64 7.45 -5.17
CA ARG A 52 -8.12 8.66 -5.86
C ARG A 52 -7.38 8.94 -7.16
N PHE A 53 -6.07 8.69 -7.20
CA PHE A 53 -5.25 8.86 -8.40
C PHE A 53 -5.27 7.63 -9.32
N GLY A 54 -6.00 6.57 -8.96
CA GLY A 54 -6.10 5.35 -9.77
C GLY A 54 -4.81 4.54 -9.84
N ILE A 55 -3.89 4.72 -8.89
CA ILE A 55 -2.65 3.93 -8.76
C ILE A 55 -2.97 2.59 -8.12
N ILE A 56 -3.81 2.61 -7.09
CA ILE A 56 -4.31 1.44 -6.37
C ILE A 56 -5.76 1.22 -6.78
N ARG A 57 -6.15 -0.05 -6.94
CA ARG A 57 -7.51 -0.48 -7.14
C ARG A 57 -7.97 -1.32 -5.97
N GLU A 58 -9.24 -1.20 -5.65
CA GLU A 58 -9.93 -2.02 -4.65
C GLU A 58 -10.89 -2.99 -5.35
N MET A 59 -10.88 -4.25 -4.95
CA MET A 59 -11.86 -5.27 -5.36
C MET A 59 -12.20 -6.14 -4.16
N LYS A 60 -13.48 -6.17 -3.77
CA LYS A 60 -13.97 -6.96 -2.63
C LYS A 60 -13.15 -6.71 -1.34
N SER A 61 -12.89 -5.44 -1.02
CA SER A 61 -12.09 -5.02 0.15
C SER A 61 -10.62 -5.42 0.13
N LYS A 62 -10.11 -5.87 -1.03
CA LYS A 62 -8.69 -6.18 -1.26
C LYS A 62 -8.08 -5.20 -2.25
N TYR A 63 -6.78 -4.97 -2.14
CA TYR A 63 -6.06 -3.93 -2.86
C TYR A 63 -4.98 -4.51 -3.77
N TYR A 64 -4.79 -3.87 -4.91
CA TYR A 64 -3.78 -4.23 -5.89
C TYR A 64 -3.41 -2.99 -6.72
N LEU A 65 -2.26 -3.04 -7.39
CA LEU A 65 -1.90 -1.97 -8.31
C LEU A 65 -2.77 -2.01 -9.56
N TYR A 66 -3.13 -0.83 -10.07
CA TYR A 66 -3.91 -0.71 -11.30
C TYR A 66 -3.27 -1.43 -12.49
N GLU A 67 -1.94 -1.54 -12.53
CA GLU A 67 -1.22 -2.29 -13.59
C GLU A 67 -1.57 -3.79 -13.64
N TYR A 68 -2.13 -4.35 -12.55
CA TYR A 68 -2.60 -5.75 -12.49
C TYR A 68 -4.08 -5.92 -12.83
N ALA A 69 -4.82 -4.83 -13.06
CA ALA A 69 -6.27 -4.80 -13.31
C ALA A 69 -6.68 -5.20 -14.75
N LYS A 70 -5.98 -6.15 -15.38
CA LYS A 70 -6.29 -6.58 -16.76
C LYS A 70 -7.61 -7.34 -16.87
#